data_AF-A0AAU6BMP1-F1
#
_entry.id   AF-A0AAU6BMP1-F1
#
_cell.length_a   1.000
_cell.length_b   1.000
_cell.length_c   1.000
_cell.angle_alpha   90.00
_cell.angle_beta   90.00
_cell.angle_gamma   90.00
#
_symmetry.space_group_name_H-M   'P 1'
#
loop_
_entity.id
_entity.type
_entity.pdbx_description
1 polymer ?
#
loop_
_entity_poly.entity_id
_entity_poly.type
_entity_poly.pdbx_seq_one_letter_code
_entity_poly.pdbx_strand_id
1 'polypeptide(L)'
;MSTLLFVHGTGVRDEGVRAVVSLLRRKLAPLRPDVTVTACSWGTEEGARLHAGGASVPGYDRTRTTQEAEPDPVDSWLLLYADPLHELRLAGVGEGTDPPPGAVLPGEHAEETVRALLARDDSGRLRERADAADLTGRLPDALAAVLDTDAWADARTALANDPGLPLLLARAAVAEAVRSPSAGPAAVEGDGGARDGLVEALAEVLGGSPPGADPRSVASRVGLLTARTALRLGAARAVERRRGALTDAAHPAAGDVLRYLTRGDGIRAVLARRIAECAAEEGGPVTVLGHSLGGIAAVDLLAGRPRPDVARLITVGSQAPFLYEIDALPSLPFGSGLPPGFPPWTNVYDPRDLLAFVAAPLFPGRARDVRLDSRQPFPYAHSAYWSRPELYPLLARELP
;
A
#
# COMPACT_ATOMS: atom_id res chain seq x y z
N MET A 1 -19.91 21.72 35.61
CA MET A 1 -18.54 21.17 35.44
C MET A 1 -18.16 21.31 33.97
N SER A 2 -16.89 21.17 33.58
CA SER A 2 -16.49 21.23 32.16
C SER A 2 -16.35 19.84 31.54
N THR A 3 -16.64 19.71 30.25
CA THR A 3 -16.62 18.42 29.56
C THR A 3 -15.50 18.35 28.53
N LEU A 4 -14.73 17.25 28.55
CA LEU A 4 -13.85 16.85 27.45
C LEU A 4 -14.55 15.77 26.61
N LEU A 5 -14.98 16.14 25.41
CA LEU A 5 -15.60 15.23 24.46
C LEU A 5 -14.55 14.69 23.48
N PHE A 6 -14.20 13.41 23.62
CA PHE A 6 -13.31 12.72 22.69
C PHE A 6 -14.04 12.27 21.43
N VAL A 7 -13.53 12.63 20.25
CA VAL A 7 -14.05 12.21 18.95
C VAL A 7 -12.99 11.35 18.26
N HIS A 8 -13.30 10.08 18.08
CA HIS A 8 -12.33 9.09 17.62
C HIS A 8 -12.09 9.15 16.11
N GLY A 9 -10.93 8.67 15.67
CA GLY A 9 -10.60 8.42 14.27
C GLY A 9 -11.13 7.07 13.75
N THR A 10 -10.72 6.70 12.53
CA THR A 10 -11.20 5.46 11.88
C THR A 10 -10.59 4.18 12.47
N GLY A 11 -9.37 4.26 13.02
CA GLY A 11 -8.62 3.11 13.54
C GLY A 11 -9.09 2.57 14.89
N VAL A 12 -10.12 3.15 15.50
CA VAL A 12 -10.66 2.74 16.79
C VAL A 12 -12.18 2.82 16.76
N ARG A 13 -12.85 1.67 16.65
CA ARG A 13 -14.30 1.55 16.88
C ARG A 13 -14.54 0.80 18.20
N ASP A 14 -15.70 1.05 18.81
CA ASP A 14 -16.20 0.36 19.99
C ASP A 14 -15.19 0.24 21.15
N GLU A 15 -14.54 -0.92 21.31
CA GLU A 15 -13.58 -1.21 22.38
C GLU A 15 -12.38 -0.26 22.36
N GLY A 16 -11.88 0.11 21.18
CA GLY A 16 -10.76 1.04 21.05
C GLY A 16 -11.09 2.42 21.60
N VAL A 17 -12.33 2.90 21.36
CA VAL A 17 -12.82 4.17 21.91
C VAL A 17 -12.89 4.09 23.43
N ARG A 18 -13.45 3.00 23.98
CA ARG A 18 -13.53 2.79 25.44
C ARG A 18 -12.16 2.74 26.09
N ALA A 19 -11.17 2.13 25.45
CA ALA A 19 -9.80 2.05 25.96
C ALA A 19 -9.14 3.43 26.05
N VAL A 20 -9.26 4.25 24.99
CA VAL A 20 -8.71 5.62 24.97
C VAL A 20 -9.42 6.51 25.99
N VAL A 21 -10.75 6.48 26.06
CA VAL A 21 -11.51 7.27 27.05
C VAL A 21 -11.14 6.89 28.48
N SER A 22 -11.02 5.59 28.76
CA SER A 22 -10.60 5.12 30.08
C SER A 22 -9.19 5.57 30.43
N LEU A 23 -8.28 5.59 29.45
CA LEU A 23 -6.93 6.11 29.64
C LEU A 23 -6.93 7.63 29.89
N LEU A 24 -7.67 8.39 29.10
CA LEU A 24 -7.85 9.84 29.29
C LEU A 24 -8.38 10.15 30.69
N ARG A 25 -9.44 9.46 31.13
CA ARG A 25 -9.99 9.59 32.50
C ARG A 25 -8.93 9.35 33.57
N ARG A 26 -8.23 8.22 33.49
CA ARG A 26 -7.20 7.86 34.49
C ARG A 26 -6.07 8.88 34.57
N LYS A 27 -5.63 9.41 33.43
CA LYS A 27 -4.47 10.29 33.34
C LYS A 27 -4.81 11.77 33.60
N LEU A 28 -6.05 12.19 33.32
CA LEU A 28 -6.53 13.54 33.62
C LEU A 28 -7.08 13.70 35.04
N ALA A 29 -7.64 12.66 35.65
CA ALA A 29 -8.16 12.71 37.03
C ALA A 29 -7.22 13.38 38.06
N PRO A 30 -5.89 13.11 38.09
CA PRO A 30 -4.99 13.79 39.04
C PRO A 30 -4.69 15.26 38.70
N LEU A 31 -4.95 15.70 37.45
CA LEU A 31 -4.64 17.06 36.98
C LEU A 31 -5.89 17.95 36.97
N ARG A 32 -7.05 17.38 36.65
CA ARG A 32 -8.35 18.04 36.45
C ARG A 32 -9.48 17.12 36.92
N PRO A 33 -9.66 16.95 38.25
CA PRO A 33 -10.73 16.12 38.80
C PRO A 33 -12.15 16.69 38.56
N ASP A 34 -12.22 17.95 38.15
CA ASP A 34 -13.44 18.72 37.85
C ASP A 34 -13.93 18.56 36.39
N VAL A 35 -13.25 17.75 35.58
CA VAL A 35 -13.56 17.53 34.16
C VAL A 35 -14.22 16.18 33.94
N THR A 36 -15.41 16.19 33.36
CA THR A 36 -16.05 14.98 32.85
C THR A 36 -15.46 14.62 31.48
N VAL A 37 -14.87 13.43 31.36
CA VAL A 37 -14.37 12.91 30.07
C VAL A 37 -15.38 11.93 29.49
N THR A 38 -15.81 12.16 28.25
CA THR A 38 -16.76 11.30 27.52
C THR A 38 -16.37 11.19 26.05
N ALA A 39 -17.13 10.45 25.23
CA ALA A 39 -16.84 10.26 23.81
C ALA A 39 -18.07 10.41 22.91
N CYS A 40 -17.78 10.74 21.65
CA CYS A 40 -18.69 10.68 20.51
C CYS A 40 -18.32 9.46 19.64
N SER A 41 -19.08 8.37 19.77
CA SER A 41 -18.86 7.12 19.03
C SER A 41 -19.65 7.09 17.72
N TRP A 42 -19.21 7.84 16.71
CA TRP A 42 -19.90 7.93 15.42
C TRP A 42 -19.74 6.66 14.57
N GLY A 43 -18.69 5.86 14.79
CA GLY A 43 -18.30 4.74 13.92
C GLY A 43 -19.34 3.63 13.76
N THR A 44 -20.17 3.38 14.77
CA THR A 44 -21.21 2.33 14.73
C THR A 44 -22.42 2.76 13.88
N GLU A 45 -22.84 4.02 14.00
CA GLU A 45 -23.99 4.58 13.28
C GLU A 45 -23.61 4.92 11.82
N GLU A 46 -22.48 5.59 11.65
CA GLU A 46 -22.13 6.26 10.39
C GLU A 46 -20.86 5.73 9.70
N GLY A 47 -20.16 4.78 10.32
CA GLY A 47 -18.98 4.17 9.72
C GLY A 47 -19.31 3.37 8.46
N ALA A 48 -18.33 3.33 7.54
CA ALA A 48 -18.35 2.51 6.35
C ALA A 48 -18.50 1.02 6.72
N ARG A 49 -19.31 0.32 5.93
CA ARG A 49 -19.62 -1.10 6.06
C ARG A 49 -19.88 -1.72 4.68
N LEU A 50 -19.62 -3.02 4.56
CA LEU A 50 -19.92 -3.79 3.35
C LEU A 50 -21.43 -4.10 3.28
N HIS A 51 -22.21 -3.20 2.70
CA HIS A 51 -23.67 -3.34 2.62
C HIS A 51 -24.14 -4.59 1.88
N ALA A 52 -23.36 -5.09 0.93
CA ALA A 52 -23.63 -6.31 0.17
C ALA A 52 -22.70 -7.47 0.58
N GLY A 53 -22.19 -7.47 1.81
CA GLY A 53 -21.42 -8.59 2.36
C GLY A 53 -20.16 -8.96 1.56
N GLY A 54 -19.52 -8.00 0.89
CA GLY A 54 -18.31 -8.24 0.09
C GLY A 54 -18.56 -8.75 -1.33
N ALA A 55 -19.80 -8.70 -1.85
CA ALA A 55 -20.13 -9.17 -3.21
C ALA A 55 -19.31 -8.49 -4.34
N SER A 56 -18.76 -7.29 -4.12
CA SER A 56 -17.86 -6.62 -5.06
C SER A 56 -16.41 -7.12 -5.00
N VAL A 57 -16.06 -7.97 -4.03
CA VAL A 57 -14.69 -8.46 -3.82
C VAL A 57 -14.54 -9.85 -4.46
N PRO A 58 -13.70 -9.99 -5.50
CA PRO A 58 -13.50 -11.29 -6.16
C PRO A 58 -13.06 -12.37 -5.18
N GLY A 59 -13.81 -13.48 -5.14
CA GLY A 59 -13.49 -14.62 -4.28
C GLY A 59 -13.56 -14.33 -2.78
N TYR A 60 -14.35 -13.33 -2.35
CA TYR A 60 -14.44 -12.90 -0.95
C TYR A 60 -14.63 -14.07 0.03
N ASP A 61 -15.64 -14.91 -0.18
CA ASP A 61 -15.93 -16.05 0.70
C ASP A 61 -14.80 -17.09 0.73
N ARG A 62 -14.13 -17.31 -0.41
CA ARG A 62 -13.03 -18.27 -0.56
C ARG A 62 -11.72 -17.79 0.06
N THR A 63 -11.50 -16.47 0.07
CA THR A 63 -10.24 -15.83 0.52
C THR A 63 -10.34 -15.26 1.94
N ARG A 64 -11.49 -15.44 2.59
CA ARG A 64 -11.70 -15.14 4.01
C ARG A 64 -11.06 -16.19 4.92
N THR A 65 -10.86 -17.42 4.44
CA THR A 65 -10.16 -18.50 5.14
C THR A 65 -8.79 -18.76 4.49
N THR A 66 -7.80 -19.13 5.30
CA THR A 66 -6.45 -19.49 4.81
C THR A 66 -6.47 -20.89 4.22
N GLN A 67 -6.79 -21.01 2.93
CA GLN A 67 -6.63 -22.26 2.20
C GLN A 67 -5.38 -22.18 1.31
N GLU A 68 -4.49 -23.17 1.41
CA GLU A 68 -3.37 -23.32 0.49
C GLU A 68 -3.92 -23.70 -0.89
N ALA A 69 -3.53 -22.94 -1.90
CA ALA A 69 -3.93 -23.16 -3.28
C ALA A 69 -2.69 -23.41 -4.13
N GLU A 70 -2.86 -24.17 -5.22
CA GLU A 70 -1.76 -24.58 -6.08
C GLU A 70 -0.98 -23.38 -6.68
N PRO A 71 0.31 -23.56 -6.99
CA PRO A 71 1.13 -22.54 -7.63
C PRO A 71 0.62 -22.23 -9.05
N ASP A 72 0.43 -20.96 -9.36
CA ASP A 72 0.06 -20.48 -10.70
C ASP A 72 1.36 -20.13 -11.45
N PRO A 73 1.59 -20.65 -12.67
CA PRO A 73 2.76 -20.30 -13.47
C PRO A 73 3.00 -18.78 -13.64
N VAL A 74 1.93 -17.96 -13.61
CA VAL A 74 2.03 -16.49 -13.65
C VAL A 74 2.78 -15.93 -12.44
N ASP A 75 2.72 -16.62 -11.28
CA ASP A 75 3.39 -16.18 -10.04
C ASP A 75 4.90 -16.02 -10.25
N SER A 76 5.53 -16.90 -11.04
CA SER A 76 6.97 -16.86 -11.32
C SER A 76 7.44 -15.51 -11.89
N TRP A 77 6.61 -14.84 -12.69
CA TRP A 77 6.95 -13.60 -13.35
C TRP A 77 7.06 -12.41 -12.39
N LEU A 78 6.34 -12.42 -11.27
CA LEU A 78 6.45 -11.37 -10.25
C LEU A 78 7.87 -11.28 -9.68
N LEU A 79 8.52 -12.43 -9.46
CA LEU A 79 9.91 -12.47 -9.00
C LEU A 79 10.87 -12.14 -10.13
N LEU A 80 10.61 -12.65 -11.34
CA LEU A 80 11.47 -12.35 -12.48
C LEU A 80 11.48 -10.84 -12.78
N TYR A 81 10.38 -10.11 -12.64
CA TYR A 81 10.40 -8.66 -12.83
C TYR A 81 11.17 -7.92 -11.73
N ALA A 82 11.22 -8.47 -10.51
CA ALA A 82 12.01 -7.93 -9.41
C ALA A 82 13.50 -8.34 -9.49
N ASP A 83 13.77 -9.55 -9.98
CA ASP A 83 15.09 -10.19 -10.09
C ASP A 83 15.12 -11.10 -11.34
N PRO A 84 15.43 -10.54 -12.53
CA PRO A 84 15.42 -11.27 -13.81
C PRO A 84 16.37 -12.48 -13.86
N LEU A 85 17.38 -12.49 -12.99
CA LEU A 85 18.42 -13.53 -12.97
C LEU A 85 18.10 -14.68 -12.00
N HIS A 86 16.92 -14.67 -11.34
CA HIS A 86 16.60 -15.62 -10.28
C HIS A 86 16.71 -17.09 -10.71
N GLU A 87 16.10 -17.43 -11.84
CA GLU A 87 16.07 -18.81 -12.35
C GLU A 87 17.47 -19.27 -12.81
N LEU A 88 18.27 -18.36 -13.38
CA LEU A 88 19.67 -18.62 -13.77
C LEU A 88 20.55 -18.91 -12.54
N ARG A 89 20.43 -18.11 -11.47
CA ARG A 89 21.18 -18.38 -10.23
C ARG A 89 20.79 -19.71 -9.60
N LEU A 90 19.50 -20.08 -9.64
CA LEU A 90 19.06 -21.39 -9.16
C LEU A 90 19.58 -22.54 -10.02
N ALA A 91 19.70 -22.34 -11.34
CA ALA A 91 20.30 -23.31 -12.25
C ALA A 91 21.79 -23.54 -11.96
N GLY A 92 22.53 -22.47 -11.64
CA GLY A 92 23.98 -22.48 -11.40
C GLY A 92 24.45 -23.24 -10.14
N VAL A 93 23.55 -23.63 -9.23
CA VAL A 93 23.91 -24.32 -7.98
C VAL A 93 24.21 -25.83 -8.20
N GLY A 94 23.85 -26.40 -9.34
CA GLY A 94 24.03 -27.83 -9.62
C GLY A 94 25.41 -28.20 -10.16
N GLU A 95 25.85 -29.45 -9.94
CA GLU A 95 27.06 -29.99 -10.59
C GLU A 95 26.81 -30.16 -12.10
N GLY A 96 27.74 -29.65 -12.91
CA GLY A 96 27.71 -29.80 -14.37
C GLY A 96 27.97 -31.24 -14.78
N THR A 97 27.43 -31.65 -15.92
CA THR A 97 27.78 -32.92 -16.56
C THR A 97 28.77 -32.67 -17.67
N ASP A 98 29.84 -33.48 -17.74
CA ASP A 98 30.81 -33.37 -18.83
C ASP A 98 30.10 -33.61 -20.18
N PRO A 99 30.21 -32.68 -21.13
CA PRO A 99 29.59 -32.84 -22.42
C PRO A 99 30.30 -33.93 -23.25
N PRO A 100 29.56 -34.63 -24.13
CA PRO A 100 30.18 -35.53 -25.09
C PRO A 100 31.18 -34.78 -25.98
N PRO A 101 32.35 -35.36 -26.30
CA PRO A 101 33.31 -34.74 -27.19
C PRO A 101 32.69 -34.37 -28.55
N GLY A 102 32.78 -33.10 -28.94
CA GLY A 102 32.26 -32.59 -30.22
C GLY A 102 30.77 -32.28 -30.23
N ALA A 103 30.06 -32.37 -29.09
CA ALA A 103 28.69 -31.88 -28.98
C ALA A 103 28.64 -30.35 -29.01
N VAL A 104 27.66 -29.79 -29.74
CA VAL A 104 27.35 -28.36 -29.66
C VAL A 104 26.62 -28.11 -28.35
N LEU A 105 27.19 -27.27 -27.48
CA LEU A 105 26.58 -26.97 -26.18
C LEU A 105 25.42 -25.98 -26.36
N PRO A 106 24.23 -26.23 -25.80
CA PRO A 106 23.09 -25.32 -25.88
C PRO A 106 23.42 -23.88 -25.47
N GLY A 107 24.26 -23.69 -24.44
CA GLY A 107 24.64 -22.36 -23.98
C GLY A 107 25.60 -21.63 -24.94
N GLU A 108 26.53 -22.34 -25.58
CA GLU A 108 27.43 -21.74 -26.59
C GLU A 108 26.66 -21.35 -27.84
N HIS A 109 25.76 -22.23 -28.30
CA HIS A 109 24.88 -21.95 -29.43
C HIS A 109 23.95 -20.75 -29.17
N ALA A 110 23.38 -20.66 -27.95
CA ALA A 110 22.54 -19.54 -27.56
C ALA A 110 23.32 -18.22 -27.57
N GLU A 111 24.55 -18.18 -27.03
CA GLU A 111 25.40 -16.98 -27.06
C GLU A 111 25.75 -16.53 -28.49
N GLU A 112 26.17 -17.47 -29.34
CA GLU A 112 26.47 -17.17 -30.74
C GLU A 112 25.25 -16.62 -31.47
N THR A 113 24.07 -17.21 -31.20
CA THR A 113 22.81 -16.77 -31.78
C THR A 113 22.44 -15.37 -31.30
N VAL A 114 22.54 -15.07 -30.01
CA VAL A 114 22.30 -13.70 -29.50
C VAL A 114 23.26 -12.71 -30.14
N ARG A 115 24.56 -13.02 -30.23
CA ARG A 115 25.53 -12.14 -30.90
C ARG A 115 25.16 -11.90 -32.36
N ALA A 116 24.67 -12.92 -33.07
CA ALA A 116 24.19 -12.78 -34.44
C ALA A 116 22.90 -11.94 -34.54
N LEU A 117 21.96 -12.08 -33.59
CA LEU A 117 20.75 -11.26 -33.50
C LEU A 117 21.09 -9.78 -33.24
N LEU A 118 22.02 -9.51 -32.33
CA LEU A 118 22.47 -8.14 -32.04
C LEU A 118 23.19 -7.50 -33.24
N ALA A 119 23.83 -8.30 -34.10
CA ALA A 119 24.53 -7.83 -35.29
C ALA A 119 23.62 -7.62 -36.52
N ARG A 120 22.42 -8.20 -36.53
CA ARG A 120 21.48 -8.12 -37.66
C ARG A 120 20.20 -7.41 -37.20
N ASP A 121 19.92 -6.23 -37.75
CA ASP A 121 18.67 -5.48 -37.49
C ASP A 121 17.39 -6.19 -38.03
N ASP A 122 17.53 -7.41 -38.56
CA ASP A 122 16.43 -8.13 -39.19
C ASP A 122 16.20 -9.51 -38.55
N SER A 123 15.12 -9.60 -37.79
CA SER A 123 14.65 -10.80 -37.12
C SER A 123 13.12 -10.90 -37.22
N GLY A 124 12.56 -10.84 -38.44
CA GLY A 124 11.11 -10.73 -38.74
C GLY A 124 10.13 -11.25 -37.67
N ARG A 125 10.10 -12.56 -37.39
CA ARG A 125 9.16 -13.16 -36.41
C ARG A 125 9.45 -12.77 -34.96
N LEU A 126 10.72 -12.64 -34.57
CA LEU A 126 11.12 -12.20 -33.22
C LEU A 126 10.81 -10.71 -33.03
N ARG A 127 11.00 -9.89 -34.07
CA ARG A 127 10.66 -8.46 -34.09
C ARG A 127 9.16 -8.24 -34.00
N GLU A 128 8.35 -9.02 -34.73
CA GLU A 128 6.89 -8.99 -34.62
C GLU A 128 6.43 -9.35 -33.19
N ARG A 129 7.04 -10.37 -32.58
CA ARG A 129 6.71 -10.76 -31.19
C ARG A 129 7.19 -9.74 -30.16
N ALA A 130 8.35 -9.13 -30.39
CA ALA A 130 8.87 -8.07 -29.54
C ALA A 130 8.01 -6.80 -29.65
N ASP A 131 7.44 -6.52 -30.83
CA ASP A 131 6.53 -5.40 -31.06
C ASP A 131 5.19 -5.64 -30.37
N ALA A 132 4.62 -6.83 -30.52
CA ALA A 132 3.40 -7.23 -29.81
C ALA A 132 3.54 -7.16 -28.27
N ALA A 133 4.76 -7.35 -27.75
CA ALA A 133 5.07 -7.25 -26.33
C ALA A 133 5.52 -5.83 -25.89
N ASP A 134 5.64 -4.87 -26.81
CA ASP A 134 6.21 -3.53 -26.57
C ASP A 134 7.65 -3.56 -25.99
N LEU A 135 8.47 -4.48 -26.51
CA LEU A 135 9.85 -4.73 -26.07
C LEU A 135 10.88 -4.60 -27.19
N THR A 136 10.50 -4.29 -28.43
CA THR A 136 11.42 -4.18 -29.59
C THR A 136 12.65 -3.33 -29.30
N GLY A 137 12.48 -2.15 -28.70
CA GLY A 137 13.59 -1.24 -28.40
C GLY A 137 14.43 -1.60 -27.17
N ARG A 138 14.00 -2.57 -26.36
CA ARG A 138 14.63 -2.93 -25.07
C ARG A 138 15.24 -4.33 -25.06
N LEU A 139 14.71 -5.22 -25.90
CA LEU A 139 15.15 -6.62 -25.95
C LEU A 139 16.64 -6.80 -26.29
N PRO A 140 17.25 -6.03 -27.23
CA PRO A 140 18.67 -6.16 -27.52
C PRO A 140 19.57 -5.88 -26.30
N ASP A 141 19.33 -4.76 -25.62
CA ASP A 141 20.11 -4.36 -24.44
C ASP A 141 19.91 -5.35 -23.29
N ALA A 142 18.69 -5.85 -23.09
CA ALA A 142 18.39 -6.84 -22.08
C ALA A 142 19.09 -8.19 -22.34
N LEU A 143 19.13 -8.65 -23.60
CA LEU A 143 19.88 -9.85 -23.99
C LEU A 143 21.37 -9.69 -23.70
N ALA A 144 21.95 -8.55 -24.09
CA ALA A 144 23.35 -8.26 -23.81
C ALA A 144 23.64 -8.21 -22.30
N ALA A 145 22.77 -7.54 -21.53
CA ALA A 145 22.90 -7.42 -20.08
C ALA A 145 22.84 -8.77 -19.36
N VAL A 146 21.96 -9.69 -19.77
CA VAL A 146 21.86 -11.02 -19.15
C VAL A 146 23.09 -11.88 -19.48
N LEU A 147 23.60 -11.84 -20.71
CA LEU A 147 24.78 -12.61 -21.11
C LEU A 147 26.06 -12.18 -20.37
N ASP A 148 26.14 -10.92 -19.95
CA ASP A 148 27.29 -10.36 -19.23
C ASP A 148 27.27 -10.64 -17.70
N THR A 149 26.49 -11.64 -17.26
CA THR A 149 26.33 -11.94 -15.82
C THR A 149 26.99 -13.25 -15.40
N ASP A 150 27.52 -13.27 -14.18
CA ASP A 150 27.98 -14.52 -13.54
C ASP A 150 26.85 -15.56 -13.45
N ALA A 151 25.61 -15.11 -13.24
CA ALA A 151 24.44 -15.99 -13.17
C ALA A 151 24.24 -16.79 -14.47
N TRP A 152 24.47 -16.16 -15.63
CA TRP A 152 24.45 -16.85 -16.92
C TRP A 152 25.63 -17.81 -17.06
N ALA A 153 26.85 -17.37 -16.71
CA ALA A 153 28.05 -18.20 -16.79
C ALA A 153 27.95 -19.48 -15.93
N ASP A 154 27.46 -19.34 -14.70
CA ASP A 154 27.23 -20.44 -13.77
C ASP A 154 26.13 -21.39 -14.29
N ALA A 155 25.01 -20.85 -14.76
CA ALA A 155 23.93 -21.65 -15.34
C ALA A 155 24.39 -22.44 -16.58
N ARG A 156 25.18 -21.82 -17.45
CA ARG A 156 25.76 -22.46 -18.64
C ARG A 156 26.65 -23.65 -18.27
N THR A 157 27.42 -23.51 -17.20
CA THR A 157 28.28 -24.59 -16.69
C THR A 157 27.45 -25.71 -16.07
N ALA A 158 26.52 -25.38 -15.18
CA ALA A 158 25.70 -26.34 -14.46
C ALA A 158 24.67 -27.09 -15.34
N LEU A 159 24.29 -26.50 -16.47
CA LEU A 159 23.32 -27.01 -17.44
C LEU A 159 23.92 -27.20 -18.84
N ALA A 160 25.22 -27.50 -18.94
CA ALA A 160 25.97 -27.57 -20.20
C ALA A 160 25.34 -28.46 -21.29
N ASN A 161 24.55 -29.48 -20.92
CA ASN A 161 23.87 -30.40 -21.83
C ASN A 161 22.33 -30.29 -21.79
N ASP A 162 21.77 -29.34 -21.03
CA ASP A 162 20.31 -29.24 -20.84
C ASP A 162 19.68 -28.42 -21.98
N PRO A 163 18.77 -29.01 -22.78
CA PRO A 163 18.11 -28.31 -23.89
C PRO A 163 17.12 -27.22 -23.41
N GLY A 164 16.86 -27.12 -22.09
CA GLY A 164 16.04 -26.08 -21.49
C GLY A 164 16.80 -24.80 -21.13
N LEU A 165 18.14 -24.78 -21.20
CA LEU A 165 18.93 -23.58 -20.89
C LEU A 165 18.54 -22.35 -21.75
N PRO A 166 18.25 -22.48 -23.07
CA PRO A 166 17.74 -21.38 -23.89
C PRO A 166 16.43 -20.75 -23.38
N LEU A 167 15.55 -21.56 -22.76
CA LEU A 167 14.29 -21.06 -22.18
C LEU A 167 14.56 -20.17 -20.96
N LEU A 168 15.54 -20.53 -20.12
CA LEU A 168 15.92 -19.71 -18.97
C LEU A 168 16.53 -18.38 -19.40
N LEU A 169 17.39 -18.40 -20.44
CA LEU A 169 17.93 -17.18 -21.04
C LEU A 169 16.82 -16.29 -21.60
N ALA A 170 15.88 -16.87 -22.36
CA ALA A 170 14.75 -16.14 -22.92
C ALA A 170 13.88 -15.48 -21.84
N ARG A 171 13.55 -16.21 -20.76
CA ARG A 171 12.77 -15.69 -19.63
C ARG A 171 13.50 -14.56 -18.90
N ALA A 172 14.80 -14.72 -18.63
CA ALA A 172 15.62 -13.70 -17.99
C ALA A 172 15.72 -12.43 -18.84
N ALA A 173 15.97 -12.56 -20.14
CA ALA A 173 16.07 -11.42 -21.06
C ALA A 173 14.75 -10.67 -21.22
N VAL A 174 13.61 -11.38 -21.33
CA VAL A 174 12.30 -10.74 -21.39
C VAL A 174 11.96 -10.04 -20.07
N ALA A 175 12.27 -10.65 -18.92
CA ALA A 175 12.08 -10.01 -17.62
C ALA A 175 12.95 -8.75 -17.44
N GLU A 176 14.20 -8.79 -17.89
CA GLU A 176 15.12 -7.65 -17.87
C GLU A 176 14.65 -6.52 -18.81
N ALA A 177 14.12 -6.86 -19.99
CA ALA A 177 13.56 -5.89 -20.92
C ALA A 177 12.31 -5.21 -20.36
N VAL A 178 11.44 -5.95 -19.66
CA VAL A 178 10.26 -5.39 -18.97
C VAL A 178 10.66 -4.44 -17.84
N ARG A 179 11.63 -4.85 -17.02
CA ARG A 179 12.15 -4.07 -15.89
C ARG A 179 12.86 -2.78 -16.32
N SER A 180 13.48 -2.80 -17.50
CA SER A 180 14.23 -1.66 -18.02
C SER A 180 13.30 -0.48 -18.34
N PRO A 181 13.57 0.72 -17.81
CA PRO A 181 12.70 1.87 -17.99
C PRO A 181 12.54 2.21 -19.48
N SER A 182 11.29 2.41 -19.92
CA SER A 182 11.04 2.89 -21.28
C SER A 182 11.54 4.34 -21.42
N ALA A 183 12.07 4.68 -22.60
CA ALA A 183 12.46 6.04 -22.94
C ALA A 183 11.26 6.99 -23.20
N GLY A 184 10.03 6.47 -23.15
CA GLY A 184 8.79 7.21 -23.45
C GLY A 184 7.83 7.36 -22.24
N PRO A 185 6.81 8.24 -22.36
CA PRO A 185 5.78 8.38 -21.34
C PRO A 185 5.03 7.06 -21.10
N ALA A 186 4.63 6.82 -19.86
CA ALA A 186 4.03 5.59 -19.32
C ALA A 186 3.41 4.66 -20.39
N ALA A 187 4.19 3.67 -20.83
CA ALA A 187 3.77 2.69 -21.80
C ALA A 187 2.64 1.83 -21.22
N VAL A 188 1.65 1.49 -22.06
CA VAL A 188 0.70 0.43 -21.73
C VAL A 188 1.49 -0.87 -21.65
N GLU A 189 1.55 -1.50 -20.48
CA GLU A 189 2.27 -2.77 -20.34
C GLU A 189 1.66 -3.82 -21.27
N GLY A 190 2.51 -4.53 -22.02
CA GLY A 190 2.10 -5.63 -22.89
C GLY A 190 1.41 -6.75 -22.12
N ASP A 191 0.47 -7.43 -22.76
CA ASP A 191 -0.26 -8.53 -22.12
C ASP A 191 0.64 -9.76 -21.88
N GLY A 192 0.25 -10.58 -20.90
CA GLY A 192 1.02 -11.78 -20.52
C GLY A 192 1.15 -12.81 -21.65
N GLY A 193 0.20 -12.86 -22.59
CA GLY A 193 0.26 -13.74 -23.75
C GLY A 193 1.27 -13.28 -24.79
N ALA A 194 1.39 -11.97 -25.02
CA ALA A 194 2.42 -11.38 -25.88
C ALA A 194 3.82 -11.62 -25.30
N ARG A 195 4.00 -11.45 -23.99
CA ARG A 195 5.23 -11.81 -23.28
C ARG A 195 5.57 -13.29 -23.45
N ASP A 196 4.62 -14.19 -23.18
CA ASP A 196 4.87 -15.63 -23.25
C ASP A 196 5.19 -16.05 -24.69
N GLY A 197 4.48 -15.50 -25.69
CA GLY A 197 4.77 -15.70 -27.10
C GLY A 197 6.15 -15.17 -27.54
N LEU A 198 6.65 -14.09 -26.93
CA LEU A 198 8.01 -13.61 -27.16
C LEU A 198 9.05 -14.56 -26.54
N VAL A 199 8.82 -15.05 -25.32
CA VAL A 199 9.71 -16.04 -24.69
C VAL A 199 9.80 -17.30 -25.54
N GLU A 200 8.68 -17.82 -26.03
CA GLU A 200 8.64 -19.00 -26.90
C GLU A 200 9.43 -18.77 -28.20
N ALA A 201 9.19 -17.63 -28.87
CA ALA A 201 9.89 -17.29 -30.11
C ALA A 201 11.40 -17.11 -29.89
N LEU A 202 11.79 -16.48 -28.78
CA LEU A 202 13.19 -16.30 -28.42
C LEU A 202 13.86 -17.63 -28.07
N ALA A 203 13.23 -18.48 -27.27
CA ALA A 203 13.74 -19.80 -26.94
C ALA A 203 13.92 -20.69 -28.18
N GLU A 204 12.97 -20.65 -29.13
CA GLU A 204 13.04 -21.37 -30.42
C GLU A 204 14.26 -20.91 -31.24
N VAL A 205 14.47 -19.59 -31.35
CA VAL A 205 15.61 -19.02 -32.07
C VAL A 205 16.94 -19.40 -31.42
N LEU A 206 17.01 -19.43 -30.08
CA LEU A 206 18.20 -19.79 -29.31
C LEU A 206 18.53 -21.30 -29.31
N GLY A 207 17.81 -22.11 -30.10
CA GLY A 207 18.03 -23.55 -30.21
C GLY A 207 17.36 -24.38 -29.11
N GLY A 208 16.41 -23.81 -28.38
CA GLY A 208 15.52 -24.55 -27.48
C GLY A 208 14.47 -25.35 -28.26
N SER A 209 14.07 -26.51 -27.73
CA SER A 209 12.95 -27.26 -28.31
C SER A 209 11.63 -26.48 -28.18
N PRO A 210 10.77 -26.45 -29.22
CA PRO A 210 9.50 -25.72 -29.18
C PRO A 210 8.55 -26.28 -28.10
N PRO A 211 7.63 -25.47 -27.56
CA PRO A 211 6.62 -25.94 -26.60
C PRO A 211 5.70 -26.94 -27.32
N GLY A 212 5.81 -28.21 -26.96
CA GLY A 212 5.13 -29.32 -27.64
C GLY A 212 5.63 -30.69 -27.18
N ALA A 213 6.85 -30.78 -26.67
CA ALA A 213 7.23 -31.79 -25.69
C ALA A 213 6.72 -31.33 -24.31
N ASP A 214 5.88 -32.13 -23.66
CA ASP A 214 5.11 -31.76 -22.45
C ASP A 214 5.94 -30.98 -21.40
N PRO A 215 5.71 -29.65 -21.24
CA PRO A 215 6.37 -28.83 -20.22
C PRO A 215 5.97 -29.21 -18.79
N ARG A 216 4.93 -30.06 -18.62
CA ARG A 216 4.51 -30.62 -17.34
C ARG A 216 5.26 -31.89 -16.95
N SER A 217 6.21 -32.34 -17.75
CA SER A 217 7.21 -33.28 -17.26
C SER A 217 8.11 -32.54 -16.24
N VAL A 218 7.74 -32.67 -14.96
CA VAL A 218 8.56 -32.39 -13.77
C VAL A 218 9.91 -33.12 -13.81
N ALA A 219 10.17 -33.93 -14.85
CA ALA A 219 11.44 -34.62 -15.08
C ALA A 219 12.55 -33.75 -15.72
N SER A 220 12.26 -32.55 -16.28
CA SER A 220 13.32 -31.63 -16.73
C SER A 220 13.77 -30.69 -15.60
N ARG A 221 15.09 -30.45 -15.47
CA ARG A 221 15.64 -29.58 -14.42
C ARG A 221 15.09 -28.16 -14.50
N VAL A 222 14.86 -27.67 -15.73
CA VAL A 222 14.29 -26.33 -15.98
C VAL A 222 12.83 -26.22 -15.53
N GLY A 223 11.98 -27.22 -15.82
CA GLY A 223 10.60 -27.23 -15.32
C GLY A 223 10.51 -27.20 -13.79
N LEU A 224 11.43 -27.92 -13.12
CA LEU A 224 11.53 -27.90 -11.65
C LEU A 224 11.97 -26.53 -11.10
N LEU A 225 12.87 -25.83 -11.80
CA LEU A 225 13.34 -24.50 -11.41
C LEU A 225 12.21 -23.46 -11.53
N THR A 226 11.46 -23.46 -12.63
CA THR A 226 10.30 -22.58 -12.81
C THR A 226 9.21 -22.85 -11.76
N ALA A 227 8.94 -24.14 -11.46
CA ALA A 227 7.99 -24.53 -10.42
C ALA A 227 8.43 -24.08 -9.01
N ARG A 228 9.73 -24.19 -8.68
CA ARG A 228 10.28 -23.71 -7.40
C ARG A 228 10.19 -22.18 -7.27
N THR A 229 10.43 -21.46 -8.35
CA THR A 229 10.25 -20.00 -8.41
C THR A 229 8.78 -19.63 -8.18
N ALA A 230 7.85 -20.30 -8.86
CA ALA A 230 6.41 -20.12 -8.64
C ALA A 230 5.99 -20.45 -7.20
N LEU A 231 6.49 -21.53 -6.59
CA LEU A 231 6.20 -21.90 -5.21
C LEU A 231 6.70 -20.85 -4.19
N ARG A 232 7.89 -20.27 -4.41
CA ARG A 232 8.43 -19.20 -3.56
C ARG A 232 7.54 -17.94 -3.55
N LEU A 233 6.75 -17.74 -4.61
CA LEU A 233 5.85 -16.60 -4.78
C LEU A 233 4.37 -16.93 -4.61
N GLY A 234 3.97 -18.20 -4.69
CA GLY A 234 2.65 -18.66 -4.26
C GLY A 234 2.41 -18.29 -2.79
N ALA A 235 3.47 -18.23 -1.99
CA ALA A 235 3.48 -17.64 -0.64
C ALA A 235 3.37 -16.09 -0.65
N ALA A 236 3.88 -15.40 -1.67
CA ALA A 236 3.83 -13.94 -1.84
C ALA A 236 2.48 -13.43 -2.38
N ARG A 237 1.67 -14.26 -3.07
CA ARG A 237 0.24 -14.00 -3.33
C ARG A 237 -0.66 -14.11 -2.09
N ALA A 238 -0.09 -14.02 -0.89
CA ALA A 238 -0.84 -13.77 0.35
C ALA A 238 -1.83 -12.59 0.21
N VAL A 239 -1.60 -11.62 -0.68
CA VAL A 239 -2.49 -10.46 -0.89
C VAL A 239 -3.78 -10.80 -1.66
N GLU A 240 -3.70 -11.54 -2.77
CA GLU A 240 -4.91 -11.97 -3.50
C GLU A 240 -5.63 -13.10 -2.76
N ARG A 241 -4.86 -14.00 -2.15
CA ARG A 241 -5.38 -15.19 -1.45
C ARG A 241 -5.90 -14.87 -0.04
N ARG A 242 -5.60 -13.68 0.50
CA ARG A 242 -6.19 -13.09 1.71
C ARG A 242 -6.96 -11.81 1.39
N ARG A 243 -7.38 -11.62 0.14
CA ARG A 243 -8.06 -10.38 -0.32
C ARG A 243 -9.28 -10.07 0.52
N GLY A 244 -10.09 -11.07 0.90
CA GLY A 244 -11.19 -10.90 1.85
C GLY A 244 -10.72 -10.36 3.20
N ALA A 245 -9.74 -11.02 3.83
CA ALA A 245 -9.20 -10.59 5.13
C ALA A 245 -8.48 -9.23 5.10
N LEU A 246 -7.79 -8.90 4.01
CA LEU A 246 -7.16 -7.58 3.80
C LEU A 246 -8.20 -6.50 3.55
N THR A 247 -9.27 -6.82 2.83
CA THR A 247 -10.41 -5.91 2.67
C THR A 247 -11.04 -5.66 4.04
N ASP A 248 -11.29 -6.69 4.86
CA ASP A 248 -11.83 -6.51 6.21
C ASP A 248 -10.93 -5.65 7.12
N ALA A 249 -9.61 -5.78 6.99
CA ALA A 249 -8.64 -5.01 7.76
C ALA A 249 -8.48 -3.55 7.28
N ALA A 250 -8.50 -3.29 5.97
CA ALA A 250 -8.22 -1.98 5.38
C ALA A 250 -9.49 -1.17 5.03
N HIS A 251 -10.60 -1.84 4.69
CA HIS A 251 -11.85 -1.20 4.25
C HIS A 251 -12.44 -0.24 5.29
N PRO A 252 -12.46 -0.52 6.60
CA PRO A 252 -13.07 0.40 7.56
C PRO A 252 -12.40 1.77 7.54
N ALA A 253 -11.06 1.81 7.51
CA ALA A 253 -10.32 3.06 7.63
C ALA A 253 -10.37 3.93 6.36
N ALA A 254 -10.05 3.35 5.19
CA ALA A 254 -10.13 4.07 3.93
C ALA A 254 -11.59 4.38 3.55
N GLY A 255 -12.49 3.42 3.79
CA GLY A 255 -13.92 3.58 3.55
C GLY A 255 -14.55 4.66 4.40
N ASP A 256 -14.17 4.80 5.68
CA ASP A 256 -14.67 5.89 6.53
C ASP A 256 -14.25 7.26 6.03
N VAL A 257 -13.00 7.43 5.60
CA VAL A 257 -12.52 8.71 5.04
C VAL A 257 -13.27 9.05 3.77
N LEU A 258 -13.38 8.11 2.82
CA LEU A 258 -14.11 8.31 1.57
C LEU A 258 -15.60 8.60 1.81
N ARG A 259 -16.24 7.84 2.72
CA ARG A 259 -17.63 8.07 3.10
C ARG A 259 -17.80 9.43 3.78
N TYR A 260 -16.87 9.85 4.62
CA TYR A 260 -16.93 11.16 5.25
C TYR A 260 -16.84 12.29 4.23
N LEU A 261 -15.86 12.23 3.31
CA LEU A 261 -15.69 13.27 2.30
C LEU A 261 -16.89 13.39 1.35
N THR A 262 -17.59 12.27 1.09
CA THR A 262 -18.76 12.25 0.18
C THR A 262 -20.10 12.41 0.88
N ARG A 263 -20.22 11.99 2.14
CA ARG A 263 -21.50 11.87 2.90
C ARG A 263 -21.30 12.13 4.40
N GLY A 264 -20.45 13.09 4.77
CA GLY A 264 -20.05 13.38 6.15
C GLY A 264 -21.11 14.02 7.05
N ASP A 265 -22.26 14.43 6.50
CA ASP A 265 -23.34 15.09 7.26
C ASP A 265 -23.82 14.27 8.46
N GLY A 266 -23.92 12.94 8.31
CA GLY A 266 -24.33 12.04 9.39
C GLY A 266 -23.37 12.10 10.58
N ILE A 267 -22.06 12.01 10.31
CA ILE A 267 -21.02 12.09 11.36
C ILE A 267 -21.07 13.46 12.05
N ARG A 268 -21.19 14.55 11.28
CA ARG A 268 -21.32 15.90 11.83
C ARG A 268 -22.59 16.07 12.67
N ALA A 269 -23.71 15.47 12.27
CA ALA A 269 -24.96 15.51 13.03
C ALA A 269 -24.86 14.74 14.36
N VAL A 270 -24.24 13.55 14.37
CA VAL A 270 -23.98 12.79 15.60
C VAL A 270 -23.09 13.58 16.55
N LEU A 271 -22.02 14.19 16.03
CA LEU A 271 -21.12 15.02 16.82
C LEU A 271 -21.83 16.27 17.39
N ALA A 272 -22.62 16.97 16.56
CA ALA A 272 -23.38 18.13 16.99
C ALA A 272 -24.37 17.78 18.11
N ARG A 273 -25.11 16.67 17.96
CA ARG A 273 -26.01 16.13 18.99
C ARG A 273 -25.26 15.88 20.29
N ARG A 274 -24.12 15.17 20.22
CA ARG A 274 -23.35 14.82 21.42
C ARG A 274 -22.78 16.02 22.15
N ILE A 275 -22.31 17.04 21.41
CA ILE A 275 -21.84 18.30 22.01
C ILE A 275 -23.01 18.98 22.76
N ALA A 276 -24.20 19.06 22.17
CA ALA A 276 -25.36 19.69 22.79
C ALA A 276 -25.81 18.96 24.07
N GLU A 277 -25.81 17.63 24.06
CA GLU A 277 -26.08 16.80 25.24
C GLU A 277 -25.08 17.09 26.36
N CYS A 278 -23.77 17.08 26.05
CA CYS A 278 -22.72 17.37 27.03
C CYS A 278 -22.85 18.77 27.65
N ALA A 279 -23.21 19.77 26.85
CA ALA A 279 -23.42 21.14 27.33
C ALA A 279 -24.65 21.23 28.27
N ALA A 280 -25.73 20.50 27.97
CA ALA A 280 -26.94 20.49 28.77
C ALA A 280 -26.77 19.71 30.09
N GLU A 281 -26.11 18.55 30.07
CA GLU A 281 -25.91 17.68 31.24
C GLU A 281 -25.04 18.34 32.33
N GLU A 282 -23.96 19.01 31.93
CA GLU A 282 -22.92 19.49 32.85
C GLU A 282 -23.00 21.00 33.14
N GLY A 283 -23.89 21.70 32.42
CA GLY A 283 -24.14 23.14 32.55
C GLY A 283 -22.92 24.02 32.22
N GLY A 284 -21.93 23.48 31.50
CA GLY A 284 -20.66 24.13 31.22
C GLY A 284 -20.16 23.87 29.79
N PRO A 285 -19.15 24.63 29.33
CA PRO A 285 -18.66 24.55 27.96
C PRO A 285 -17.97 23.22 27.65
N VAL A 286 -18.05 22.80 26.40
CA VAL A 286 -17.45 21.56 25.89
C VAL A 286 -16.10 21.86 25.24
N THR A 287 -15.07 21.11 25.60
CA THR A 287 -13.82 21.01 24.84
C THR A 287 -13.88 19.78 23.96
N VAL A 288 -13.74 19.96 22.65
CA VAL A 288 -13.73 18.85 21.69
C VAL A 288 -12.31 18.40 21.44
N LEU A 289 -12.02 17.12 21.67
CA LEU A 289 -10.74 16.48 21.40
C LEU A 289 -10.89 15.49 20.24
N GLY A 290 -10.56 15.94 19.02
CA GLY A 290 -10.66 15.13 17.81
C GLY A 290 -9.35 14.45 17.45
N HIS A 291 -9.37 13.14 17.19
CA HIS A 291 -8.21 12.39 16.69
C HIS A 291 -8.42 11.94 15.25
N SER A 292 -7.42 12.13 14.38
CA SER A 292 -7.48 11.69 12.97
C SER A 292 -8.78 12.19 12.29
N LEU A 293 -9.60 11.28 11.74
CA LEU A 293 -10.90 11.61 11.15
C LEU A 293 -11.87 12.32 12.12
N GLY A 294 -11.83 12.01 13.41
CA GLY A 294 -12.62 12.74 14.41
C GLY A 294 -12.22 14.21 14.52
N GLY A 295 -10.95 14.52 14.26
CA GLY A 295 -10.46 15.90 14.13
C GLY A 295 -10.96 16.60 12.87
N ILE A 296 -11.00 15.89 11.73
CA ILE A 296 -11.60 16.40 10.49
C ILE A 296 -13.07 16.73 10.73
N ALA A 297 -13.84 15.78 11.27
CA ALA A 297 -15.26 15.95 11.56
C ALA A 297 -15.54 17.14 12.50
N ALA A 298 -14.69 17.33 13.51
CA ALA A 298 -14.82 18.45 14.43
C ALA A 298 -14.52 19.80 13.77
N VAL A 299 -13.42 19.92 13.01
CA VAL A 299 -13.08 21.16 12.29
C VAL A 299 -14.19 21.52 11.31
N ASP A 300 -14.63 20.56 10.51
CA ASP A 300 -15.63 20.77 9.47
C ASP A 300 -17.01 21.15 10.05
N LEU A 301 -17.45 20.49 11.13
CA LEU A 301 -18.68 20.87 11.84
C LEU A 301 -18.61 22.30 12.38
N LEU A 302 -17.49 22.66 13.02
CA LEU A 302 -17.30 23.98 13.64
C LEU A 302 -17.11 25.09 12.60
N ALA A 303 -16.62 24.75 11.40
CA ALA A 303 -16.56 25.65 10.26
C ALA A 303 -17.94 25.87 9.63
N GLY A 304 -18.76 24.82 9.51
CA GLY A 304 -20.07 24.90 8.86
C GLY A 304 -21.13 25.64 9.68
N ARG A 305 -21.05 25.62 11.02
CA ARG A 305 -22.06 26.26 11.87
C ARG A 305 -21.46 26.72 13.22
N PRO A 306 -21.75 27.95 13.68
CA PRO A 306 -21.30 28.41 15.00
C PRO A 306 -21.79 27.51 16.15
N ARG A 307 -20.90 27.21 17.09
CA ARG A 307 -21.15 26.36 18.26
C ARG A 307 -20.65 27.06 19.54
N PRO A 308 -21.43 27.99 20.11
CA PRO A 308 -21.01 28.73 21.30
C PRO A 308 -20.87 27.84 22.55
N ASP A 309 -21.43 26.64 22.51
CA ASP A 309 -21.27 25.59 23.51
C ASP A 309 -19.91 24.89 23.45
N VAL A 310 -19.10 25.13 22.42
CA VAL A 310 -17.72 24.64 22.31
C VAL A 310 -16.74 25.74 22.70
N ALA A 311 -16.07 25.59 23.84
CA ALA A 311 -15.05 26.56 24.28
C ALA A 311 -13.71 26.40 23.58
N ARG A 312 -13.34 25.18 23.17
CA ARG A 312 -12.05 24.89 22.55
C ARG A 312 -12.11 23.66 21.67
N LEU A 313 -11.34 23.70 20.58
CA LEU A 313 -11.01 22.54 19.76
C LEU A 313 -9.55 22.13 20.00
N ILE A 314 -9.34 20.84 20.26
CA ILE A 314 -8.04 20.21 20.28
C ILE A 314 -8.04 19.10 19.22
N THR A 315 -7.14 19.16 18.25
CA THR A 315 -6.93 18.06 17.30
C THR A 315 -5.63 17.34 17.61
N VAL A 316 -5.61 16.03 17.40
CA VAL A 316 -4.40 15.19 17.58
C VAL A 316 -4.23 14.33 16.35
N GLY A 317 -3.10 14.45 15.66
CA GLY A 317 -2.81 13.68 14.46
C GLY A 317 -3.90 13.80 13.39
N SER A 318 -4.34 15.04 13.09
CA SER A 318 -5.48 15.27 12.19
C SER A 318 -5.04 15.77 10.81
N GLN A 319 -5.81 15.38 9.79
CA GLN A 319 -5.62 15.75 8.39
C GLN A 319 -6.40 17.01 7.99
N ALA A 320 -7.18 17.61 8.90
CA ALA A 320 -8.03 18.76 8.59
C ALA A 320 -7.27 19.93 7.92
N PRO A 321 -6.05 20.31 8.34
CA PRO A 321 -5.30 21.37 7.66
C PRO A 321 -4.96 21.04 6.20
N PHE A 322 -4.50 19.82 5.93
CA PHE A 322 -4.21 19.39 4.56
C PHE A 322 -5.47 19.35 3.70
N LEU A 323 -6.58 18.84 4.24
CA LEU A 323 -7.86 18.81 3.51
C LEU A 323 -8.38 20.22 3.22
N TYR A 324 -8.13 21.21 4.08
CA TYR A 324 -8.39 22.62 3.73
C TYR A 324 -7.49 23.09 2.59
N GLU A 325 -6.18 22.81 2.67
CA GLU A 325 -5.18 23.26 1.69
C GLU A 325 -5.44 22.72 0.28
N ILE A 326 -5.95 21.49 0.15
CA ILE A 326 -6.33 20.89 -1.14
C ILE A 326 -7.80 21.11 -1.51
N ASP A 327 -8.52 22.00 -0.81
CA ASP A 327 -9.93 22.33 -1.05
C ASP A 327 -10.90 21.13 -0.97
N ALA A 328 -10.63 20.22 -0.02
CA ALA A 328 -11.38 18.98 0.21
C ALA A 328 -12.22 18.99 1.49
N LEU A 329 -12.20 20.06 2.31
CA LEU A 329 -13.10 20.21 3.46
C LEU A 329 -14.48 20.73 3.01
N PRO A 330 -15.56 19.94 3.16
CA PRO A 330 -16.88 20.31 2.63
C PRO A 330 -17.44 21.65 3.13
N SER A 331 -17.22 21.99 4.40
CA SER A 331 -17.81 23.18 5.03
C SER A 331 -16.81 24.33 5.16
N LEU A 332 -15.60 24.19 4.61
CA LEU A 332 -14.54 25.20 4.68
C LEU A 332 -13.76 25.27 3.37
N PRO A 333 -14.29 25.96 2.34
CA PRO A 333 -13.59 26.15 1.08
C PRO A 333 -12.25 26.85 1.27
N PHE A 334 -11.25 26.51 0.45
CA PHE A 334 -9.95 27.13 0.51
C PHE A 334 -10.05 28.66 0.30
N GLY A 335 -9.31 29.41 1.12
CA GLY A 335 -9.26 30.87 1.06
C GLY A 335 -10.36 31.58 1.87
N SER A 336 -11.37 30.87 2.41
CA SER A 336 -12.39 31.50 3.26
C SER A 336 -11.87 31.89 4.65
N GLY A 337 -10.80 31.23 5.10
CA GLY A 337 -10.34 31.30 6.49
C GLY A 337 -11.36 30.74 7.48
N LEU A 338 -11.01 30.71 8.77
CA LEU A 338 -11.93 30.22 9.82
C LEU A 338 -13.04 31.24 10.11
N PRO A 339 -14.32 30.81 10.15
CA PRO A 339 -15.43 31.71 10.31
C PRO A 339 -15.43 32.43 11.68
N PRO A 340 -16.16 33.55 11.80
CA PRO A 340 -16.45 34.16 13.09
C PRO A 340 -17.10 33.17 14.05
N GLY A 341 -16.63 33.13 15.30
CA GLY A 341 -17.13 32.19 16.31
C GLY A 341 -16.54 30.78 16.25
N PHE A 342 -15.63 30.48 15.31
CA PHE A 342 -14.83 29.25 15.40
C PHE A 342 -13.95 29.30 16.66
N PRO A 343 -13.99 28.25 17.52
CA PRO A 343 -13.33 28.27 18.83
C PRO A 343 -11.80 28.30 18.70
N PRO A 344 -11.08 28.72 19.75
CA PRO A 344 -9.63 28.55 19.82
C PRO A 344 -9.22 27.12 19.49
N TRP A 345 -8.22 26.97 18.61
CA TRP A 345 -7.79 25.66 18.10
C TRP A 345 -6.34 25.36 18.48
N THR A 346 -6.14 24.30 19.25
CA THR A 346 -4.82 23.69 19.46
C THR A 346 -4.68 22.43 18.61
N ASN A 347 -3.69 22.36 17.74
CA ASN A 347 -3.42 21.21 16.89
C ASN A 347 -2.13 20.50 17.33
N VAL A 348 -2.24 19.24 17.73
CA VAL A 348 -1.11 18.43 18.21
C VAL A 348 -0.65 17.50 17.10
N TYR A 349 0.64 17.53 16.78
CA TYR A 349 1.22 16.74 15.70
C TYR A 349 2.58 16.13 16.07
N ASP A 350 2.86 14.95 15.54
CA ASP A 350 4.19 14.33 15.52
C ASP A 350 4.77 14.44 14.10
N PRO A 351 6.00 14.95 13.90
CA PRO A 351 6.63 14.99 12.57
C PRO A 351 6.79 13.63 11.89
N ARG A 352 6.75 12.51 12.64
CA ARG A 352 6.80 11.15 12.10
C ARG A 352 5.43 10.55 11.85
N ASP A 353 4.36 11.22 12.27
CA ASP A 353 3.01 10.88 11.89
C ASP A 353 2.70 11.54 10.54
N LEU A 354 2.82 10.76 9.47
CA LEU A 354 2.59 11.23 8.09
C LEU A 354 1.12 11.63 7.82
N LEU A 355 0.23 11.46 8.79
CA LEU A 355 -1.17 11.87 8.73
C LEU A 355 -1.47 13.09 9.62
N ALA A 356 -0.48 13.66 10.29
CA ALA A 356 -0.62 14.83 11.13
C ALA A 356 -0.09 16.09 10.43
N PHE A 357 -1.00 17.01 10.12
CA PHE A 357 -0.65 18.24 9.41
C PHE A 357 -0.73 19.46 10.32
N VAL A 358 0.07 20.49 10.05
CA VAL A 358 0.13 21.73 10.84
C VAL A 358 -0.96 22.71 10.40
N ALA A 359 -1.58 23.40 11.36
CA ALA A 359 -2.73 24.28 11.14
C ALA A 359 -2.38 25.78 11.18
N ALA A 360 -1.39 26.17 11.99
CA ALA A 360 -1.08 27.58 12.25
C ALA A 360 -0.64 28.37 11.01
N PRO A 361 0.12 27.80 10.04
CA PRO A 361 0.46 28.51 8.81
C PRO A 361 -0.76 28.87 7.95
N LEU A 362 -1.82 28.04 7.98
CA LEU A 362 -3.05 28.24 7.22
C LEU A 362 -4.04 29.15 7.94
N PHE A 363 -3.97 29.21 9.28
CA PHE A 363 -4.91 29.96 10.12
C PHE A 363 -4.19 30.80 11.20
N PRO A 364 -3.41 31.82 10.79
CA PRO A 364 -2.58 32.61 11.70
C PRO A 364 -3.42 33.30 12.78
N GLY A 365 -2.96 33.20 14.04
CA GLY A 365 -3.63 33.79 15.20
C GLY A 365 -4.94 33.10 15.63
N ARG A 366 -5.38 32.07 14.90
CA ARG A 366 -6.61 31.32 15.18
C ARG A 366 -6.34 29.86 15.56
N ALA A 367 -5.30 29.26 14.97
CA ALA A 367 -4.80 27.94 15.33
C ALA A 367 -3.39 28.02 15.94
N ARG A 368 -3.08 27.12 16.86
CA ARG A 368 -1.75 26.94 17.45
C ARG A 368 -1.31 25.49 17.33
N ASP A 369 -0.17 25.27 16.68
CA ASP A 369 0.43 23.95 16.59
C ASP A 369 1.29 23.63 17.82
N VAL A 370 1.19 22.39 18.29
CA VAL A 370 2.00 21.82 19.36
C VAL A 370 2.65 20.55 18.87
N ARG A 371 3.97 20.58 18.73
CA ARG A 371 4.76 19.40 18.38
C ARG A 371 4.82 18.44 19.58
N LEU A 372 4.52 17.17 19.34
CA LEU A 372 4.64 16.09 20.33
C LEU A 372 5.33 14.88 19.67
N ASP A 373 6.61 14.66 20.00
CA ASP A 373 7.41 13.59 19.42
C ASP A 373 7.15 12.27 20.16
N SER A 374 6.48 11.32 19.50
CA SER A 374 6.18 10.01 20.07
C SER A 374 7.40 9.09 20.13
N ARG A 375 8.45 9.41 19.36
CA ARG A 375 9.64 8.57 19.07
C ARG A 375 9.31 7.24 18.38
N GLN A 376 8.15 7.15 17.73
CA GLN A 376 7.75 5.99 16.92
C GLN A 376 7.85 6.30 15.41
N PRO A 377 8.12 5.30 14.55
CA PRO A 377 8.01 5.47 13.11
C PRO A 377 6.54 5.37 12.66
N PHE A 378 6.25 5.83 11.45
CA PHE A 378 4.97 5.57 10.79
C PHE A 378 4.80 4.06 10.51
N PRO A 379 3.60 3.47 10.69
CA PRO A 379 2.33 4.09 11.09
C PRO A 379 2.11 4.20 12.60
N TYR A 380 2.98 3.62 13.44
CA TYR A 380 2.79 3.57 14.91
C TYR A 380 2.71 4.95 15.57
N ALA A 381 3.41 5.95 15.04
CA ALA A 381 3.33 7.32 15.52
C ALA A 381 1.89 7.86 15.60
N HIS A 382 1.00 7.44 14.69
CA HIS A 382 -0.36 7.97 14.58
C HIS A 382 -1.27 7.65 15.77
N SER A 383 -1.01 6.55 16.48
CA SER A 383 -1.75 6.16 17.69
C SER A 383 -0.94 6.36 18.97
N ALA A 384 0.36 6.62 18.86
CA ALA A 384 1.27 6.70 20.01
C ALA A 384 1.06 7.94 20.90
N TYR A 385 0.34 8.98 20.44
CA TYR A 385 0.03 10.19 21.22
C TYR A 385 -0.49 9.88 22.62
N TRP A 386 -1.40 8.91 22.73
CA TRP A 386 -2.02 8.53 24.00
C TRP A 386 -1.03 7.94 25.01
N SER A 387 0.09 7.38 24.54
CA SER A 387 1.13 6.85 25.42
C SER A 387 2.02 7.94 26.01
N ARG A 388 1.96 9.17 25.49
CA ARG A 388 2.88 10.26 25.83
C ARG A 388 2.46 11.00 27.10
N PRO A 389 3.28 10.96 28.17
CA PRO A 389 2.97 11.69 29.41
C PRO A 389 2.79 13.19 29.18
N GLU A 390 3.48 13.76 28.19
CA GLU A 390 3.48 15.19 27.85
C GLU A 390 2.11 15.67 27.32
N LEU A 391 1.29 14.76 26.78
CA LEU A 391 -0.04 15.08 26.27
C LEU A 391 -0.98 15.52 27.40
N TYR A 392 -0.92 14.90 28.57
CA TYR A 392 -1.93 15.11 29.62
C TYR A 392 -1.81 16.48 30.31
N PRO A 393 -0.62 16.98 30.68
CA PRO A 393 -0.45 18.37 31.12
C PRO A 393 -0.84 19.37 30.03
N LEU A 394 -0.64 19.06 28.75
CA LEU A 394 -1.14 19.88 27.66
C LEU A 394 -2.66 19.96 27.70
N LEU A 395 -3.35 18.82 27.65
CA LEU A 395 -4.82 18.78 27.71
C LEU A 395 -5.36 19.49 28.95
N ALA A 396 -4.75 19.28 30.13
CA ALA A 396 -5.15 19.92 31.38
C ALA A 396 -5.11 21.46 31.33
N ARG A 397 -4.12 22.04 30.64
CA ARG A 397 -3.99 23.50 30.45
C ARG A 397 -4.98 24.07 29.44
N GLU A 398 -5.41 23.26 28.49
CA GLU A 398 -6.32 23.66 27.42
C GLU A 398 -7.79 23.61 27.86
N LEU A 399 -8.09 22.78 28.85
CA LEU A 399 -9.42 22.68 29.44
C LEU A 399 -9.78 23.98 30.20
N PRO A 400 -11.03 24.47 30.06
CA PRO A 400 -11.49 25.73 30.65
C PRO A 400 -11.48 25.75 32.18
#